data_AF-A0A809R4B9-F1
#
_entry.id   AF-A0A809R4B9-F1
#
_cell.length_a   1.000
_cell.length_b   1.000
_cell.length_c   1.000
_cell.angle_alpha   90.00
_cell.angle_beta   90.00
_cell.angle_gamma   90.00
#
_symmetry.space_group_name_H-M   'P 1'
#
loop_
_entity.id
_entity.type
_entity.pdbx_description
1 polymer ?
#
loop_
_entity_poly.entity_id
_entity_poly.type
_entity_poly.pdbx_seq_one_letter_code
_entity_poly.pdbx_strand_id
1 'polypeptide(L)'
;MTHKSRVQRGVSLVEVLVTLVILAFGMLGLAGIIINGNRAAYEAYQRQQALAIANDMAERLKANQAMLLTGGSNVTMSDTYVGLAPIATPVGDPTNPLHWNALQSASIVDCNAATCDRTQLASFDVALWEGELIGVGETATAGGQRLGGLINPRGCIEGPLAAPSPPNTYRVSVAWQGDVPTVAPGASACARDLNIYVDAAGNLNDATRRLVSLDVTVFEPI
;
A
#
# COMPACT_ATOMS: atom_id res chain seq x y z
N MET A 1 -19.96 -75.05 3.78
CA MET A 1 -19.69 -73.62 3.51
C MET A 1 -19.18 -73.50 2.09
N THR A 2 -20.02 -73.05 1.15
CA THR A 2 -19.67 -72.92 -0.27
C THR A 2 -19.18 -71.50 -0.54
N HIS A 3 -17.87 -71.33 -0.74
CA HIS A 3 -17.28 -70.06 -1.18
C HIS A 3 -17.64 -69.82 -2.65
N LYS A 4 -18.62 -68.94 -2.89
CA LYS A 4 -18.96 -68.46 -4.22
C LYS A 4 -17.82 -67.55 -4.69
N SER A 5 -16.96 -68.04 -5.60
CA SER A 5 -15.93 -67.19 -6.19
C SER A 5 -16.60 -66.10 -7.03
N ARG A 6 -16.41 -64.83 -6.65
CA ARG A 6 -16.83 -63.69 -7.46
C ARG A 6 -15.89 -63.62 -8.66
N VAL A 7 -16.44 -63.73 -9.87
CA VAL A 7 -15.70 -63.48 -11.11
C VAL A 7 -15.30 -62.00 -11.12
N GLN A 8 -14.00 -61.75 -11.03
CA GLN A 8 -13.42 -60.41 -11.15
C GLN A 8 -13.62 -59.95 -12.60
N ARG A 9 -14.52 -59.00 -12.83
CA ARG A 9 -14.65 -58.34 -14.13
C ARG A 9 -13.47 -57.37 -14.24
N GLY A 10 -12.56 -57.65 -15.18
CA GLY A 10 -11.49 -56.73 -15.53
C GLY A 10 -12.08 -55.39 -15.99
N VAL A 11 -11.41 -54.30 -15.62
CA VAL A 11 -11.72 -52.93 -16.04
C VAL A 11 -11.56 -52.84 -17.57
N SER A 12 -12.52 -52.22 -18.26
CA SER A 12 -12.43 -52.03 -19.71
C SER A 12 -11.37 -50.95 -20.04
N LEU A 13 -10.64 -51.09 -21.15
CA LEU A 13 -9.71 -50.04 -21.62
C LEU A 13 -10.44 -48.71 -21.89
N VAL A 14 -11.73 -48.78 -22.24
CA VAL A 14 -12.61 -47.61 -22.41
C VAL A 14 -12.88 -46.92 -21.07
N GLU A 15 -13.00 -47.67 -19.98
CA GLU A 15 -13.25 -47.11 -18.64
C GLU A 15 -12.06 -46.29 -18.14
N VAL A 16 -10.84 -46.81 -18.33
CA VAL A 16 -9.60 -46.06 -18.03
C VAL A 16 -9.46 -44.83 -18.91
N LEU A 17 -9.83 -44.91 -20.19
CA LEU A 17 -9.77 -43.76 -21.09
C LEU A 17 -10.77 -42.67 -20.66
N VAL A 18 -11.98 -43.06 -20.26
CA VAL A 18 -12.99 -42.13 -19.74
C VAL A 18 -12.56 -41.49 -18.42
N THR A 19 -11.95 -42.25 -17.49
CA THR A 19 -11.47 -41.66 -16.22
C THR A 19 -10.31 -40.68 -16.45
N LEU A 20 -9.39 -40.99 -17.35
CA LEU A 20 -8.30 -40.07 -17.71
C LEU A 20 -8.84 -38.78 -18.34
N VAL A 21 -9.86 -38.87 -19.19
CA VAL A 21 -10.51 -37.70 -19.80
C VAL A 21 -11.20 -36.85 -18.73
N ILE A 22 -11.97 -37.45 -17.83
CA ILE A 22 -12.65 -36.74 -16.73
C ILE A 22 -11.62 -36.06 -15.82
N LEU A 23 -10.54 -36.76 -15.46
CA LEU A 23 -9.46 -36.21 -14.63
C LEU A 23 -8.75 -35.03 -15.32
N ALA A 24 -8.47 -35.13 -16.62
CA ALA A 24 -7.85 -34.05 -17.38
C ALA A 24 -8.70 -32.77 -17.34
N PHE A 25 -10.01 -32.87 -17.58
CA PHE A 25 -10.92 -31.73 -17.48
C PHE A 25 -11.05 -31.21 -16.04
N GLY A 26 -11.08 -32.10 -15.04
CA GLY A 26 -11.11 -31.73 -13.63
C GLY A 26 -9.87 -30.94 -13.20
N MET A 27 -8.68 -31.35 -13.64
CA MET A 27 -7.42 -30.66 -13.35
C MET A 27 -7.34 -29.29 -14.04
N LEU A 28 -7.79 -29.18 -15.29
CA LEU A 28 -7.86 -27.89 -15.99
C LEU A 28 -8.80 -26.90 -15.27
N GLY A 29 -9.93 -27.38 -14.76
CA GLY A 29 -10.84 -26.57 -13.94
C GLY A 29 -10.22 -26.08 -12.64
N LEU A 30 -9.54 -26.98 -11.90
CA LEU A 30 -8.85 -26.62 -10.65
C LEU A 30 -7.70 -25.62 -10.89
N ALA A 31 -6.93 -25.79 -11.98
CA ALA A 31 -5.84 -24.88 -12.31
C ALA A 31 -6.33 -23.43 -12.50
N GLY A 32 -7.46 -23.24 -13.19
CA GLY A 32 -8.06 -21.92 -13.35
C GLY A 32 -8.51 -21.28 -12.03
N ILE A 33 -9.08 -22.09 -11.13
CA ILE A 33 -9.49 -21.62 -9.79
C ILE A 33 -8.26 -21.22 -8.96
N ILE A 34 -7.20 -22.04 -8.96
CA ILE A 34 -5.97 -21.77 -8.19
C ILE A 34 -5.32 -20.45 -8.63
N ILE A 35 -5.24 -20.17 -9.94
CA ILE A 35 -4.65 -18.92 -10.46
C ILE A 35 -5.44 -17.70 -9.97
N ASN A 36 -6.77 -17.73 -10.08
CA ASN A 36 -7.61 -16.65 -9.60
C ASN A 36 -7.51 -16.48 -8.08
N GLY A 37 -7.44 -17.59 -7.33
CA GLY A 37 -7.23 -17.59 -5.88
C GLY A 37 -5.90 -16.95 -5.48
N ASN A 38 -4.81 -17.30 -6.15
CA ASN A 38 -3.49 -16.71 -5.90
C ASN A 38 -3.47 -15.22 -6.19
N ARG A 39 -4.10 -14.78 -7.27
CA ARG A 39 -4.16 -13.37 -7.62
C ARG A 39 -4.99 -12.56 -6.60
N ALA A 40 -6.13 -13.09 -6.18
CA ALA A 40 -6.92 -12.47 -5.11
C ALA A 40 -6.14 -12.41 -3.79
N ALA A 41 -5.37 -13.45 -3.46
CA ALA A 41 -4.50 -13.46 -2.28
C ALA A 41 -3.40 -12.38 -2.38
N TYR A 42 -2.80 -12.19 -3.55
CA TYR A 42 -1.79 -11.16 -3.78
C TYR A 42 -2.36 -9.73 -3.64
N GLU A 43 -3.52 -9.45 -4.24
CA GLU A 43 -4.18 -8.15 -4.08
C GLU A 43 -4.57 -7.87 -2.62
N ALA A 44 -5.04 -8.90 -1.90
CA ALA A 44 -5.35 -8.79 -0.47
C ALA A 44 -4.10 -8.49 0.37
N TYR A 45 -2.99 -9.17 0.09
CA TYR A 45 -1.71 -8.93 0.76
C TYR A 45 -1.22 -7.49 0.56
N GLN A 46 -1.20 -7.00 -0.68
CA GLN A 46 -0.81 -5.61 -0.97
C GLN A 46 -1.72 -4.62 -0.23
N ARG A 47 -3.03 -4.86 -0.20
CA ARG A 47 -3.96 -3.99 0.54
C ARG A 47 -3.70 -4.00 2.04
N GLN A 48 -3.34 -5.14 2.62
CA GLN A 48 -2.97 -5.21 4.04
C GLN A 48 -1.68 -4.43 4.32
N GLN A 49 -0.68 -4.53 3.45
CA GLN A 49 0.56 -3.76 3.58
C GLN A 49 0.31 -2.26 3.45
N ALA A 50 -0.44 -1.82 2.44
CA ALA A 50 -0.82 -0.41 2.27
C ALA A 50 -1.61 0.13 3.48
N LEU A 51 -2.50 -0.68 4.04
CA LEU A 51 -3.25 -0.32 5.24
C LEU A 51 -2.33 -0.20 6.46
N ALA A 52 -1.36 -1.11 6.64
CA ALA A 52 -0.39 -1.00 7.72
C ALA A 52 0.45 0.28 7.61
N ILE A 53 0.95 0.58 6.41
CA ILE A 53 1.72 1.81 6.11
C ILE A 53 0.88 3.07 6.34
N ALA A 54 -0.39 3.07 5.96
CA ALA A 54 -1.29 4.20 6.21
C ALA A 54 -1.58 4.38 7.71
N ASN A 55 -1.77 3.29 8.46
CA ASN A 55 -2.00 3.35 9.90
C ASN A 55 -0.79 3.87 10.67
N ASP A 56 0.44 3.45 10.28
CA ASP A 56 1.67 3.96 10.91
C ASP A 56 1.73 5.49 10.84
N MET A 57 1.51 6.06 9.65
CA MET A 57 1.50 7.51 9.48
C MET A 57 0.32 8.19 10.18
N ALA A 58 -0.87 7.57 10.17
CA ALA A 58 -2.02 8.07 10.91
C ALA A 58 -1.75 8.19 12.41
N GLU A 59 -1.08 7.19 13.01
CA GLU A 59 -0.72 7.21 14.43
C GLU A 59 0.38 8.22 14.74
N ARG A 60 1.39 8.37 13.86
CA ARG A 60 2.41 9.43 13.98
C ARG A 60 1.77 10.83 13.96
N LEU A 61 0.83 11.07 13.05
CA LEU A 61 0.10 12.33 12.93
C LEU A 61 -0.73 12.63 14.19
N LYS A 62 -1.37 11.62 14.80
CA LYS A 62 -2.06 11.79 16.09
C LYS A 62 -1.10 12.04 17.25
N ALA A 63 0.02 11.32 17.28
CA ALA A 63 1.00 11.40 18.36
C ALA A 63 1.69 12.77 18.40
N ASN A 64 1.97 13.36 17.23
CA ASN A 64 2.55 14.70 17.11
C ASN A 64 1.47 15.79 16.93
N GLN A 65 0.40 15.74 17.74
CA GLN A 65 -0.62 16.79 17.74
C GLN A 65 -0.17 18.01 18.57
N ALA A 66 -0.24 19.19 17.97
CA ALA A 66 0.17 20.44 18.60
C ALA A 66 -0.31 21.67 17.82
N MET A 67 -0.47 22.80 18.51
CA MET A 67 -0.49 24.11 17.88
C MET A 67 0.91 24.70 17.83
N LEU A 68 1.30 25.26 16.68
CA LEU A 68 2.51 26.07 16.51
C LEU A 68 2.12 27.54 16.31
N LEU A 69 2.87 28.43 16.95
CA LEU A 69 2.80 29.86 16.70
C LEU A 69 3.93 30.25 15.74
N THR A 70 3.61 30.39 14.45
CA THR A 70 4.59 30.77 13.42
C THR A 70 4.19 32.12 12.84
N GLY A 71 5.01 33.15 13.06
CA GLY A 71 4.79 34.48 12.45
C GLY A 71 3.48 35.16 12.84
N GLY A 72 2.89 34.81 14.00
CA GLY A 72 1.61 35.36 14.47
C GLY A 72 0.37 34.59 14.00
N SER A 73 0.54 33.53 13.21
CA SER A 73 -0.53 32.61 12.80
C SER A 73 -0.46 31.31 13.59
N ASN A 74 -1.60 30.82 14.06
CA ASN A 74 -1.75 29.47 14.58
C ASN A 74 -1.68 28.50 13.39
N VAL A 75 -0.62 27.70 13.32
CA VAL A 75 -0.50 26.61 12.37
C VAL A 75 -0.61 25.31 13.13
N THR A 76 -1.50 24.44 12.70
CA THR A 76 -1.63 23.11 13.29
C THR A 76 -0.42 22.27 12.87
N MET A 77 0.13 21.47 13.80
CA MET A 77 1.24 20.56 13.47
C MET A 77 0.90 19.63 12.30
N SER A 78 -0.33 19.14 12.24
CA SER A 78 -0.86 18.33 11.15
C SER A 78 -0.82 19.04 9.78
N ASP A 79 -0.89 20.37 9.71
CA ASP A 79 -0.69 21.11 8.46
C ASP A 79 0.77 21.04 7.98
N THR A 80 1.72 20.88 8.91
CA THR A 80 3.13 20.62 8.57
C THR A 80 3.26 19.27 7.88
N TYR A 81 2.58 18.22 8.37
CA TYR A 81 2.55 16.91 7.71
C TYR A 81 1.91 16.99 6.32
N VAL A 82 0.81 17.75 6.17
CA VAL A 82 0.18 18.00 4.86
C VAL A 82 1.17 18.66 3.89
N GLY A 83 1.95 19.65 4.36
CA GLY A 83 2.97 20.33 3.54
C GLY A 83 4.13 19.44 3.11
N LEU A 84 4.46 18.41 3.89
CA LEU A 84 5.54 17.46 3.58
C LEU A 84 5.12 16.35 2.60
N ALA A 85 3.84 15.99 2.56
CA ALA A 85 3.31 14.97 1.66
C ALA A 85 1.97 15.37 1.00
N PRO A 86 1.89 16.50 0.29
CA PRO A 86 0.63 16.95 -0.32
C PRO A 86 0.28 16.11 -1.56
N ILE A 87 -0.98 16.19 -2.00
CA ILE A 87 -1.44 15.53 -3.24
C ILE A 87 -0.61 15.98 -4.47
N ALA A 88 -0.15 17.24 -4.48
CA ALA A 88 0.62 17.80 -5.59
C ALA A 88 2.03 17.18 -5.71
N THR A 89 2.63 16.78 -4.59
CA THR A 89 3.97 16.18 -4.53
C THR A 89 3.97 15.03 -3.52
N PRO A 90 3.34 13.89 -3.84
CA PRO A 90 3.25 12.78 -2.92
C PRO A 90 4.60 12.13 -2.71
N VAL A 91 4.82 11.60 -1.51
CA VAL A 91 6.03 10.86 -1.16
C VAL A 91 5.97 9.43 -1.67
N GLY A 92 7.10 8.72 -1.65
CA GLY A 92 7.16 7.30 -2.02
C GLY A 92 7.56 7.04 -3.48
N ASP A 93 8.15 8.02 -4.16
CA ASP A 93 8.75 7.77 -5.47
C ASP A 93 9.97 6.84 -5.34
N PRO A 94 9.95 5.62 -5.89
CA PRO A 94 11.08 4.70 -5.76
C PRO A 94 12.32 5.15 -6.55
N THR A 95 12.18 6.06 -7.51
CA THR A 95 13.28 6.58 -8.33
C THR A 95 13.94 7.80 -7.72
N ASN A 96 13.20 8.58 -6.94
CA ASN A 96 13.70 9.78 -6.27
C ASN A 96 12.97 10.02 -4.93
N PRO A 97 13.30 9.23 -3.89
CA PRO A 97 12.68 9.39 -2.57
C PRO A 97 13.32 10.57 -1.83
N LEU A 98 12.73 11.75 -1.99
CA LEU A 98 13.31 13.03 -1.57
C LEU A 98 13.57 13.10 -0.05
N HIS A 99 12.60 12.71 0.77
CA HIS A 99 12.68 12.81 2.23
C HIS A 99 13.56 11.70 2.81
N TRP A 100 13.45 10.47 2.31
CA TRP A 100 14.32 9.37 2.74
C TRP A 100 15.79 9.63 2.39
N ASN A 101 16.08 10.19 1.20
CA ASN A 101 17.44 10.59 0.83
C ASN A 101 17.92 11.79 1.67
N ALA A 102 17.03 12.72 2.02
CA ALA A 102 17.36 13.83 2.91
C ALA A 102 17.70 13.34 4.34
N LEU A 103 17.03 12.31 4.83
CA LEU A 103 17.38 11.66 6.11
C LEU A 103 18.76 10.98 6.04
N GLN A 104 19.03 10.18 5.01
CA GLN A 104 20.33 9.49 4.85
C GLN A 104 21.51 10.45 4.68
N SER A 105 21.27 11.62 4.07
CA SER A 105 22.29 12.66 3.89
C SER A 105 22.38 13.63 5.08
N ALA A 106 21.68 13.36 6.19
CA ALA A 106 21.60 14.20 7.37
C ALA A 106 21.06 15.63 7.11
N SER A 107 20.32 15.83 6.01
CA SER A 107 19.57 17.06 5.72
C SER A 107 18.28 17.14 6.55
N ILE A 108 17.72 15.99 6.93
CA ILE A 108 16.69 15.85 7.97
C ILE A 108 17.35 15.28 9.22
N VAL A 109 16.99 15.79 10.39
CA VAL A 109 17.51 15.33 11.68
C VAL A 109 16.98 13.94 11.99
N ASP A 110 17.87 13.00 12.30
CA ASP A 110 17.48 11.68 12.83
C ASP A 110 17.06 11.80 14.29
N CYS A 111 15.74 11.74 14.53
CA CYS A 111 15.16 11.89 15.86
C CYS A 111 15.39 10.66 16.78
N ASN A 112 15.96 9.57 16.26
CA ASN A 112 16.45 8.47 17.10
C ASN A 112 17.85 8.76 17.67
N ALA A 113 18.63 9.60 16.99
CA ALA A 113 20.01 9.92 17.35
C ALA A 113 20.16 11.30 18.02
N ALA A 114 19.20 12.20 17.83
CA ALA A 114 19.20 13.55 18.37
C ALA A 114 17.82 13.96 18.90
N THR A 115 17.79 14.99 19.76
CA THR A 115 16.53 15.61 20.18
C THR A 115 15.98 16.48 19.05
N CYS A 116 14.76 16.17 18.62
CA CYS A 116 14.05 16.95 17.61
C CYS A 116 13.04 17.91 18.24
N ASP A 117 12.91 19.10 17.65
CA ASP A 117 11.68 19.87 17.78
C ASP A 117 10.53 19.18 17.01
N ARG A 118 9.30 19.68 17.18
CA ARG A 118 8.13 19.02 16.58
C ARG A 118 8.09 19.09 15.05
N THR A 119 8.69 20.12 14.45
CA THR A 119 8.78 20.28 12.99
C THR A 119 9.82 19.34 12.40
N GLN A 120 10.95 19.18 13.10
CA GLN A 120 11.98 18.20 12.79
C GLN A 120 11.43 16.78 12.93
N LEU A 121 10.63 16.51 13.98
CA LEU A 121 9.94 15.23 14.16
C LEU A 121 8.99 14.93 12.99
N ALA A 122 8.21 15.90 12.53
CA ALA A 122 7.33 15.72 11.37
C ALA A 122 8.12 15.39 10.08
N SER A 123 9.21 16.10 9.81
CA SER A 123 10.10 15.82 8.68
C SER A 123 10.70 14.42 8.76
N PHE A 124 11.12 14.00 9.95
CA PHE A 124 11.66 12.68 10.22
C PHE A 124 10.62 11.57 10.04
N ASP A 125 9.41 11.75 10.57
CA ASP A 125 8.29 10.81 10.42
C ASP A 125 7.93 10.58 8.94
N VAL A 126 7.82 11.65 8.15
CA VAL A 126 7.54 11.55 6.72
C VAL A 126 8.69 10.88 5.96
N ALA A 127 9.95 11.14 6.34
CA ALA A 127 11.09 10.47 5.75
C ALA A 127 11.08 8.95 6.03
N LEU A 128 10.80 8.53 7.26
CA LEU A 128 10.67 7.11 7.60
C LEU A 128 9.51 6.47 6.84
N TRP A 129 8.36 7.13 6.79
CA TRP A 129 7.20 6.64 6.06
C TRP A 129 7.43 6.52 4.55
N GLU A 130 8.17 7.47 3.96
CA GLU A 130 8.62 7.34 2.58
C GLU A 130 9.50 6.10 2.40
N GLY A 131 10.43 5.83 3.33
CA GLY A 131 11.24 4.62 3.36
C GLY A 131 10.40 3.33 3.40
N GLU A 132 9.37 3.29 4.26
CA GLU A 132 8.43 2.17 4.34
C GLU A 132 7.63 1.99 3.04
N LEU A 133 7.13 3.08 2.46
CA LEU A 133 6.38 3.07 1.20
C LEU A 133 7.19 2.45 0.09
N ILE A 134 8.43 2.89 -0.08
CA ILE A 134 9.27 2.34 -1.13
C ILE A 134 9.71 0.91 -0.77
N GLY A 135 9.82 0.55 0.52
CA GLY A 135 10.26 -0.77 0.96
C GLY A 135 11.79 -0.82 1.10
N VAL A 136 12.38 0.13 1.84
CA VAL A 136 13.83 0.11 2.15
C VAL A 136 14.21 -0.99 3.15
N GLY A 137 13.26 -1.43 3.97
CA GLY A 137 13.45 -2.57 4.89
C GLY A 137 13.45 -3.93 4.20
N GLU A 138 12.99 -4.00 2.95
CA GLU A 138 12.85 -5.23 2.17
C GLU A 138 14.11 -5.50 1.31
N THR A 139 15.26 -5.70 1.96
CA THR A 139 16.50 -5.99 1.23
C THR A 139 16.53 -7.44 0.71
N ALA A 140 16.56 -7.66 -0.61
CA ALA A 140 17.02 -8.95 -1.13
C ALA A 140 18.50 -9.15 -0.80
N THR A 141 18.82 -10.26 -0.17
CA THR A 141 20.20 -10.67 0.14
C THR A 141 21.01 -11.03 -1.12
N ALA A 142 20.41 -10.98 -2.33
CA ALA A 142 21.10 -11.15 -3.60
C ALA A 142 20.41 -10.32 -4.71
N GLY A 143 21.12 -9.34 -5.28
CA GLY A 143 20.74 -8.69 -6.54
C GLY A 143 19.96 -7.36 -6.46
N GLY A 144 19.79 -6.76 -5.28
CA GLY A 144 19.18 -5.42 -5.13
C GLY A 144 17.70 -5.33 -5.53
N GLN A 145 17.04 -6.48 -5.74
CA GLN A 145 15.60 -6.56 -5.98
C GLN A 145 14.86 -6.40 -4.66
N ARG A 146 13.77 -5.64 -4.63
CA ARG A 146 12.98 -5.41 -3.42
C ARG A 146 12.02 -6.58 -3.26
N LEU A 147 12.17 -7.35 -2.18
CA LEU A 147 11.37 -8.56 -1.98
C LEU A 147 10.00 -8.20 -1.40
N GLY A 148 9.09 -7.70 -2.24
CA GLY A 148 7.65 -7.81 -1.96
C GLY A 148 6.89 -6.56 -1.51
N GLY A 149 7.33 -5.36 -1.86
CA GLY A 149 6.62 -4.12 -1.54
C GLY A 149 5.51 -3.74 -2.52
N LEU A 150 4.84 -2.63 -2.21
CA LEU A 150 3.84 -2.02 -3.09
C LEU A 150 4.50 -1.57 -4.41
N ILE A 151 3.81 -1.78 -5.53
CA ILE A 151 4.28 -1.35 -6.85
C ILE A 151 3.89 0.11 -7.08
N ASN A 152 4.83 0.95 -7.50
CA ASN A 152 4.64 2.39 -7.69
C ASN A 152 3.83 3.06 -6.54
N PRO A 153 4.30 2.91 -5.29
CA PRO A 153 3.58 3.41 -4.12
C PRO A 153 3.63 4.93 -4.08
N ARG A 154 2.59 5.55 -3.51
CA ARG A 154 2.56 6.98 -3.21
C ARG A 154 1.81 7.22 -1.91
N GLY A 155 2.36 8.08 -1.07
CA GLY A 155 1.74 8.54 0.17
C GLY A 155 1.32 10.00 0.06
N CYS A 156 0.10 10.30 0.47
CA CYS A 156 -0.40 11.67 0.59
C CYS A 156 -1.06 11.90 1.95
N ILE A 157 -0.98 13.14 2.41
CA ILE A 157 -1.68 13.64 3.58
C ILE A 157 -2.51 14.84 3.13
N GLU A 158 -3.82 14.75 3.38
CA GLU A 158 -4.81 15.75 2.99
C GLU A 158 -5.44 16.34 4.25
N GLY A 159 -5.75 17.63 4.21
CA GLY A 159 -6.57 18.25 5.24
C GLY A 159 -6.23 19.72 5.47
N PRO A 160 -6.96 20.36 6.39
CA PRO A 160 -8.16 19.83 7.03
C PRO A 160 -9.31 19.61 6.01
N LEU A 161 -10.06 18.50 6.14
CA LEU A 161 -11.13 18.12 5.21
C LEU A 161 -12.42 18.94 5.38
N ALA A 162 -12.51 19.69 6.48
CA ALA A 162 -13.56 20.66 6.76
C ALA A 162 -12.90 22.03 7.00
N ALA A 163 -13.70 23.10 6.99
CA ALA A 163 -13.21 24.42 7.39
C ALA A 163 -12.53 24.33 8.78
N PRO A 164 -11.38 25.00 8.98
CA PRO A 164 -10.57 24.85 10.18
C PRO A 164 -11.38 25.25 11.42
N SER A 165 -11.90 24.24 12.12
CA SER A 165 -12.68 24.35 13.34
C SER A 165 -12.40 23.08 14.14
N PRO A 166 -11.75 23.18 15.31
CA PRO A 166 -11.38 21.99 16.05
C PRO A 166 -12.63 21.19 16.46
N PRO A 167 -12.61 19.86 16.32
CA PRO A 167 -11.47 19.05 15.88
C PRO A 167 -11.29 19.00 14.35
N ASN A 168 -10.05 19.12 13.89
CA ASN A 168 -9.72 19.04 12.48
C ASN A 168 -9.56 17.58 12.04
N THR A 169 -10.11 17.22 10.88
CA THR A 169 -9.95 15.89 10.28
C THR A 169 -8.98 15.96 9.11
N TYR A 170 -7.96 15.12 9.14
CA TYR A 170 -6.97 14.90 8.09
C TYR A 170 -7.17 13.51 7.47
N ARG A 171 -6.71 13.30 6.25
CA ARG A 171 -6.77 12.01 5.56
C ARG A 171 -5.38 11.58 5.14
N VAL A 172 -4.98 10.41 5.58
CA VAL A 172 -3.76 9.73 5.15
C VAL A 172 -4.13 8.73 4.07
N SER A 173 -3.53 8.87 2.89
CA SER A 173 -3.83 8.06 1.72
C SER A 173 -2.56 7.36 1.22
N VAL A 174 -2.67 6.06 0.95
CA VAL A 174 -1.63 5.26 0.30
C VAL A 174 -2.19 4.71 -1.01
N ALA A 175 -1.56 5.07 -2.12
CA ALA A 175 -1.89 4.62 -3.46
C ALA A 175 -0.80 3.69 -4.00
N TRP A 176 -1.17 2.68 -4.78
CA TRP A 176 -0.23 1.75 -5.42
C TRP A 176 -0.83 1.13 -6.69
N GLN A 177 -0.01 0.46 -7.49
CA GLN A 177 -0.45 -0.24 -8.69
C GLN A 177 -0.94 -1.65 -8.36
N GLY A 178 -2.19 -1.94 -8.72
CA GLY A 178 -2.73 -3.29 -8.78
C GLY A 178 -2.47 -3.96 -10.12
N ASP A 179 -2.65 -5.29 -10.17
CA ASP A 179 -2.34 -6.10 -11.35
C ASP A 179 -3.33 -5.93 -12.51
N VAL A 180 -4.59 -5.58 -12.20
CA VAL A 180 -5.64 -5.48 -13.24
C VAL A 180 -6.50 -4.22 -13.13
N PRO A 181 -6.96 -3.69 -14.29
CA PRO A 181 -7.90 -2.58 -14.32
C PRO A 181 -9.18 -2.90 -13.56
N THR A 182 -9.55 -2.01 -12.64
CA THR A 182 -10.84 -2.03 -11.94
C THR A 182 -11.55 -0.70 -12.20
N VAL A 183 -11.69 0.14 -11.20
CA VAL A 183 -12.21 1.50 -11.28
C VAL A 183 -11.26 2.41 -10.53
N ALA A 184 -10.94 3.56 -11.12
CA ALA A 184 -10.12 4.57 -10.48
C ALA A 184 -10.73 5.00 -9.13
N PRO A 185 -9.96 5.00 -8.03
CA PRO A 185 -10.49 5.34 -6.71
C PRO A 185 -10.79 6.83 -6.59
N GLY A 186 -11.97 7.16 -6.03
CA GLY A 186 -12.46 8.53 -5.87
C GLY A 186 -12.39 9.10 -4.44
N ALA A 187 -11.99 8.32 -3.44
CA ALA A 187 -11.93 8.75 -2.05
C ALA A 187 -10.84 9.82 -1.77
N SER A 188 -9.79 9.83 -2.58
CA SER A 188 -8.68 10.79 -2.53
C SER A 188 -8.12 11.00 -3.94
N ALA A 189 -7.58 12.19 -4.18
CA ALA A 189 -6.81 12.49 -5.39
C ALA A 189 -5.35 12.03 -5.29
N CYS A 190 -4.95 11.36 -4.20
CA CYS A 190 -3.58 10.90 -4.00
C CYS A 190 -3.06 10.09 -5.19
N ALA A 191 -1.95 10.54 -5.76
CA ALA A 191 -1.28 9.97 -6.94
C ALA A 191 -2.13 9.90 -8.22
N ARG A 192 -3.29 10.54 -8.25
CA ARG A 192 -4.09 10.68 -9.48
C ARG A 192 -3.33 11.55 -10.47
N ASP A 193 -3.49 11.26 -11.75
CA ASP A 193 -2.95 12.07 -12.86
C ASP A 193 -1.41 12.18 -12.91
N LEU A 194 -0.68 11.34 -12.17
CA LEU A 194 0.79 11.29 -12.20
C LEU A 194 1.38 10.45 -13.35
N ASN A 195 0.55 9.76 -14.12
CA ASN A 195 1.00 8.88 -15.23
C ASN A 195 2.01 7.80 -14.80
N ILE A 196 1.83 7.23 -13.61
CA ILE A 196 2.70 6.17 -13.05
C ILE A 196 2.06 4.78 -13.02
N TYR A 197 0.74 4.69 -13.24
CA TYR A 197 -0.01 3.44 -13.18
C TYR A 197 -0.24 2.91 -14.58
N VAL A 198 0.12 1.63 -14.80
CA VAL A 198 0.00 0.97 -16.10
C VAL A 198 -0.87 -0.29 -16.03
N ASP A 199 -1.43 -0.69 -17.16
CA ASP A 199 -2.06 -2.00 -17.35
C ASP A 199 -1.04 -3.12 -17.67
N ALA A 200 -1.53 -4.35 -17.85
CA ALA A 200 -0.69 -5.51 -18.18
C ALA A 200 0.03 -5.39 -19.55
N ALA A 201 -0.40 -4.46 -20.42
CA ALA A 201 0.26 -4.17 -21.69
C ALA A 201 1.24 -2.98 -21.58
N GLY A 202 1.37 -2.36 -20.41
CA GLY A 202 2.26 -1.22 -20.15
C GLY A 202 1.65 0.13 -20.53
N ASN A 203 0.36 0.21 -20.88
CA ASN A 203 -0.28 1.49 -21.19
C ASN A 203 -0.73 2.18 -19.90
N LEU A 204 -0.62 3.52 -19.87
CA LEU A 204 -1.10 4.32 -18.75
C LEU A 204 -2.60 4.10 -18.50
N ASN A 205 -2.95 3.73 -17.27
CA ASN A 205 -4.32 3.41 -16.90
C ASN A 205 -4.57 3.61 -15.40
N ASP A 206 -5.27 4.68 -15.01
CA ASP A 206 -5.60 4.95 -13.60
C ASP A 206 -6.54 3.88 -12.99
N ALA A 207 -7.18 3.03 -13.80
CA ALA A 207 -7.98 1.93 -13.28
C ALA A 207 -7.13 0.83 -12.59
N THR A 208 -5.80 0.83 -12.79
CA THR A 208 -4.90 -0.03 -12.01
C THR A 208 -4.46 0.62 -10.69
N ARG A 209 -4.72 1.92 -10.47
CA ARG A 209 -4.49 2.56 -9.16
C ARG A 209 -5.39 1.93 -8.10
N ARG A 210 -4.79 1.53 -7.00
CA ARG A 210 -5.44 1.12 -5.76
C ARG A 210 -5.20 2.20 -4.71
N LEU A 211 -6.09 2.27 -3.73
CA LEU A 211 -6.05 3.31 -2.71
C LEU A 211 -6.60 2.76 -1.39
N VAL A 212 -5.91 3.08 -0.31
CA VAL A 212 -6.43 3.05 1.07
C VAL A 212 -6.35 4.46 1.61
N SER A 213 -7.43 4.92 2.24
CA SER A 213 -7.49 6.23 2.89
C SER A 213 -8.00 6.05 4.32
N LEU A 214 -7.35 6.70 5.27
CA LEU A 214 -7.70 6.72 6.68
C LEU A 214 -7.93 8.15 7.12
N ASP A 215 -9.10 8.41 7.70
CA ASP A 215 -9.42 9.72 8.25
C ASP A 215 -9.01 9.76 9.73
N VAL A 216 -8.20 10.76 10.07
CA VAL A 216 -7.61 10.99 11.37
C VAL A 216 -8.15 12.30 11.92
N THR A 217 -8.84 12.25 13.04
CA THR A 217 -9.32 13.45 13.72
C THR A 217 -8.34 13.83 14.82
N VAL A 218 -7.88 15.08 14.80
CA VAL A 218 -6.91 15.63 15.72
C VAL A 218 -7.61 16.64 16.63
N PHE A 219 -7.41 16.47 17.95
CA PHE A 219 -7.96 17.38 18.95
C PHE A 219 -6.86 18.37 19.34
N GLU A 220 -6.87 19.53 18.70
CA GLU A 220 -5.94 20.57 19.07
C GLU A 220 -6.44 21.31 20.32
N PRO A 221 -5.59 21.51 21.33
CA PRO A 221 -5.94 22.33 22.48
C PRO A 221 -6.09 23.79 22.07
N ILE A 222 -7.22 24.39 22.47
CA ILE A 222 -7.48 25.83 22.46
C ILE A 222 -6.51 26.61 23.34
#